data_AF-A0A965KBP1-F1
#
_entry.id   AF-A0A965KBP1-F1
#
_cell.length_a   1.000
_cell.length_b   1.000
_cell.length_c   1.000
_cell.angle_alpha   90.00
_cell.angle_beta   90.00
_cell.angle_gamma   90.00
#
_symmetry.space_group_name_H-M   'P 1'
#
loop_
_entity.id
_entity.type
_entity.pdbx_description
1 polymer ?
#
loop_
_entity_poly.entity_id
_entity_poly.type
_entity_poly.pdbx_seq_one_letter_code
_entity_poly.pdbx_strand_id
1 'polypeptide(L)'
;PFVGRIYDWHKKAQGANWNEAASAGANDPGVQSVRRIFAYYKRHGIKTEVMGASFRNVGQIKALCGCDLLTIAPNLLDELSKDSAAVPKVLDETAAKAEGEAAKAWGEKEFRWHHNEDAMATEKTAEGIRAFAVDGKKLDDLVAKAIG
;
A
#
# COMPACT_ATOMS: atom_id res chain seq x y z
N PRO A 1 -4.74 -1.29 0.12
CA PRO A 1 -3.60 -0.98 1.03
C PRO A 1 -2.54 -0.11 0.33
N PHE A 2 -1.94 0.85 1.03
CA PHE A 2 -0.96 1.76 0.42
C PHE A 2 0.42 1.11 0.35
N VAL A 3 1.13 1.29 -0.76
CA VAL A 3 2.48 0.77 -1.00
C VAL A 3 3.52 1.87 -0.80
N GLY A 4 3.45 2.92 -1.60
CA GLY A 4 4.48 3.95 -1.65
C GLY A 4 4.61 4.80 -0.39
N ARG A 5 3.53 5.03 0.37
CA ARG A 5 3.66 5.74 1.66
C ARG A 5 4.39 4.92 2.72
N ILE A 6 4.33 3.58 2.63
CA ILE A 6 5.11 2.67 3.49
C ILE A 6 6.59 2.76 3.07
N TYR A 7 6.86 2.65 1.77
CA TYR A 7 8.20 2.88 1.21
C TYR A 7 8.81 4.21 1.66
N ASP A 8 8.07 5.32 1.56
CA ASP A 8 8.57 6.65 1.94
C ASP A 8 8.96 6.71 3.42
N TRP A 9 8.15 6.09 4.29
CA TRP A 9 8.42 6.07 5.73
C TRP A 9 9.71 5.31 6.04
N HIS A 10 9.86 4.10 5.49
CA HIS A 10 11.06 3.29 5.72
C HIS A 10 12.31 3.91 5.10
N LYS A 11 12.21 4.47 3.90
CA LYS A 11 13.31 5.20 3.25
C LYS A 11 13.77 6.38 4.10
N LYS A 12 12.82 7.16 4.62
CA LYS A 12 13.13 8.28 5.54
C LYS A 12 13.75 7.79 6.85
N ALA A 13 13.18 6.75 7.45
CA ALA A 13 13.64 6.22 8.75
C ALA A 13 15.05 5.62 8.67
N GLN A 14 15.39 4.95 7.56
CA GLN A 14 16.73 4.39 7.35
C GLN A 14 17.75 5.45 6.89
N GLY A 15 17.30 6.55 6.28
CA GLY A 15 18.14 7.67 5.89
C GLY A 15 19.32 7.23 5.00
N ALA A 16 20.54 7.53 5.42
CA ALA A 16 21.76 7.17 4.69
C ALA A 16 21.98 5.65 4.56
N ASN A 17 21.33 4.83 5.40
CA ASN A 17 21.42 3.38 5.35
C ASN A 17 20.41 2.75 4.37
N TRP A 18 19.51 3.55 3.78
CA TRP A 18 18.55 3.04 2.82
C TRP A 18 19.24 2.54 1.54
N ASN A 19 18.96 1.29 1.17
CA ASN A 19 19.44 0.70 -0.06
C ASN A 19 18.26 0.42 -1.00
N GLU A 20 18.18 1.17 -2.11
CA GLU A 20 17.13 1.03 -3.12
C GLU A 20 17.07 -0.38 -3.70
N ALA A 21 18.22 -0.92 -4.13
CA ALA A 21 18.26 -2.23 -4.77
C ALA A 21 17.85 -3.34 -3.80
N ALA A 22 18.27 -3.26 -2.55
CA ALA A 22 17.92 -4.23 -1.52
C ALA A 22 16.44 -4.13 -1.09
N SER A 23 15.83 -2.96 -1.24
CA SER A 23 14.45 -2.67 -0.81
C SER A 23 13.47 -2.54 -1.98
N ALA A 24 13.79 -3.15 -3.13
CA ALA A 24 12.98 -3.11 -4.35
C ALA A 24 12.20 -4.42 -4.58
N GLY A 25 11.22 -4.37 -5.47
CA GLY A 25 10.44 -5.55 -5.89
C GLY A 25 9.75 -6.22 -4.70
N ALA A 26 10.01 -7.52 -4.49
CA ALA A 26 9.44 -8.27 -3.37
C ALA A 26 9.98 -7.83 -1.99
N ASN A 27 11.11 -7.12 -1.94
CA ASN A 27 11.69 -6.62 -0.69
C ASN A 27 11.23 -5.21 -0.32
N ASP A 28 10.44 -4.56 -1.18
CA ASP A 28 9.84 -3.27 -0.84
C ASP A 28 8.86 -3.45 0.33
N PRO A 29 8.96 -2.65 1.41
CA PRO A 29 8.16 -2.85 2.61
C PRO A 29 6.66 -2.62 2.35
N GLY A 30 6.31 -1.74 1.41
CA GLY A 30 4.94 -1.56 0.95
C GLY A 30 4.42 -2.77 0.19
N VAL A 31 5.24 -3.34 -0.71
CA VAL A 31 4.90 -4.58 -1.43
C VAL A 31 4.69 -5.73 -0.45
N GLN A 32 5.60 -5.92 0.51
CA GLN A 32 5.48 -6.94 1.56
C GLN A 32 4.18 -6.80 2.36
N SER A 33 3.81 -5.58 2.73
CA SER A 33 2.53 -5.30 3.41
C SER A 33 1.33 -5.78 2.60
N VAL A 34 1.26 -5.45 1.31
CA VAL A 34 0.15 -5.90 0.44
C VAL A 34 0.14 -7.41 0.26
N ARG A 35 1.30 -8.04 0.05
CA ARG A 35 1.42 -9.50 -0.10
C ARG A 35 0.88 -10.24 1.12
N ARG A 36 1.26 -9.77 2.32
CA ARG A 36 0.80 -10.32 3.59
C ARG A 36 -0.71 -10.17 3.77
N ILE A 37 -1.27 -9.01 3.44
CA ILE A 37 -2.72 -8.77 3.49
C ILE A 37 -3.47 -9.66 2.49
N PHE A 38 -2.97 -9.75 1.24
CA PHE A 38 -3.53 -10.61 0.21
C PHE A 38 -3.56 -12.07 0.66
N ALA A 39 -2.43 -12.60 1.15
CA ALA A 39 -2.34 -13.96 1.67
C ALA A 39 -3.30 -14.22 2.84
N TYR A 40 -3.39 -13.30 3.80
CA TYR A 40 -4.36 -13.41 4.89
C TYR A 40 -5.80 -13.47 4.37
N TYR A 41 -6.16 -12.60 3.43
CA TYR A 41 -7.52 -12.55 2.87
C TYR A 41 -7.86 -13.83 2.10
N LYS A 42 -6.94 -14.31 1.26
CA LYS A 42 -7.17 -15.54 0.47
C LYS A 42 -7.25 -16.76 1.36
N ARG A 43 -6.37 -16.90 2.35
CA ARG A 43 -6.38 -18.02 3.33
C ARG A 43 -7.71 -18.14 4.06
N HIS A 44 -8.29 -17.01 4.48
CA HIS A 44 -9.52 -16.98 5.27
C HIS A 44 -10.80 -16.78 4.43
N GLY A 45 -10.69 -16.80 3.10
CA GLY A 45 -11.84 -16.66 2.21
C GLY A 45 -12.58 -15.32 2.32
N ILE A 46 -11.89 -14.26 2.79
CA ILE A 46 -12.45 -12.93 3.00
C ILE A 46 -12.80 -12.33 1.63
N LYS A 47 -14.03 -11.81 1.48
CA LYS A 47 -14.56 -11.33 0.20
C LYS A 47 -14.18 -9.90 -0.16
N THR A 48 -13.67 -9.13 0.79
CA THR A 48 -13.17 -7.78 0.53
C THR A 48 -12.04 -7.81 -0.49
N GLU A 49 -12.15 -7.04 -1.55
CA GLU A 49 -11.13 -6.95 -2.60
C GLU A 49 -9.86 -6.27 -2.07
N VAL A 50 -8.70 -6.85 -2.40
CA VAL A 50 -7.42 -6.24 -2.08
C VAL A 50 -6.97 -5.35 -3.24
N MET A 51 -7.17 -4.05 -3.09
CA MET A 51 -6.69 -3.04 -4.05
C MET A 51 -5.40 -2.37 -3.58
N GLY A 52 -4.27 -2.70 -4.21
CA GLY A 52 -3.00 -2.00 -3.97
C GLY A 52 -3.04 -0.56 -4.50
N ALA A 53 -2.48 0.39 -3.75
CA ALA A 53 -2.60 1.82 -4.05
C ALA A 53 -1.33 2.62 -3.69
N SER A 54 -1.26 3.86 -4.18
CA SER A 54 -0.21 4.84 -3.82
C SER A 54 1.20 4.41 -4.21
N PHE A 55 1.42 3.96 -5.45
CA PHE A 55 2.74 3.54 -5.93
C PHE A 55 3.74 4.70 -6.11
N ARG A 56 5.04 4.40 -6.06
CA ARG A 56 6.15 5.32 -6.39
C ARG A 56 6.84 4.99 -7.70
N ASN A 57 6.83 3.73 -8.10
CA ASN A 57 7.48 3.25 -9.32
C ASN A 57 6.77 2.01 -9.89
N VAL A 58 7.03 1.70 -11.16
CA VAL A 58 6.46 0.53 -11.85
C VAL A 58 6.92 -0.80 -11.27
N GLY A 59 8.09 -0.85 -10.63
CA GLY A 59 8.62 -2.06 -9.97
C GLY A 59 7.72 -2.55 -8.84
N GLN A 60 7.18 -1.64 -8.02
CA GLN A 60 6.20 -1.96 -6.98
C GLN A 60 4.90 -2.55 -7.55
N ILE A 61 4.45 -2.02 -8.70
CA ILE A 61 3.23 -2.48 -9.37
C ILE A 61 3.45 -3.89 -9.92
N LYS A 62 4.53 -4.10 -10.66
CA LYS A 62 4.91 -5.41 -11.23
C LYS A 62 5.09 -6.46 -10.14
N ALA A 63 5.65 -6.10 -8.99
CA ALA A 63 5.82 -6.99 -7.84
C ALA A 63 4.51 -7.43 -7.17
N LEU A 64 3.38 -6.81 -7.53
CA LEU A 64 2.03 -7.15 -7.06
C LEU A 64 1.12 -7.63 -8.21
N CYS A 65 1.67 -7.96 -9.38
CA CYS A 65 0.90 -8.53 -10.48
C CYS A 65 0.16 -9.80 -10.02
N GLY A 66 -1.16 -9.84 -10.19
CA GLY A 66 -2.03 -10.91 -9.67
C GLY A 66 -2.81 -10.56 -8.40
N CYS A 67 -2.58 -9.38 -7.82
CA CYS A 67 -3.49 -8.79 -6.83
C CYS A 67 -4.89 -8.58 -7.44
N ASP A 68 -5.94 -8.52 -6.62
CA ASP A 68 -7.32 -8.37 -7.10
C ASP A 68 -7.48 -7.12 -7.96
N LEU A 69 -7.01 -5.98 -7.44
CA LEU A 69 -7.05 -4.69 -8.11
C LEU A 69 -5.77 -3.90 -7.81
N LEU A 70 -5.41 -2.97 -8.69
CA LEU A 70 -4.36 -1.99 -8.46
C LEU A 70 -4.83 -0.62 -8.99
N THR A 71 -4.87 0.39 -8.12
CA THR A 71 -5.18 1.77 -8.54
C THR A 71 -3.87 2.52 -8.77
N ILE A 72 -3.64 2.90 -10.04
CA ILE A 72 -2.35 3.39 -10.53
C ILE A 72 -2.50 4.83 -11.03
N ALA A 73 -1.58 5.71 -10.65
CA ALA A 73 -1.59 7.10 -11.10
C ALA A 73 -1.29 7.20 -12.62
N PRO A 74 -1.84 8.19 -13.34
CA PRO A 74 -1.70 8.29 -14.79
C PRO A 74 -0.25 8.28 -15.30
N ASN A 75 0.68 8.92 -14.58
CA ASN A 75 2.09 8.93 -14.95
C ASN A 75 2.72 7.53 -14.92
N LEU A 76 2.38 6.70 -13.93
CA LEU A 76 2.87 5.32 -13.84
C LEU A 76 2.19 4.40 -14.85
N LEU A 77 0.93 4.68 -15.22
CA LEU A 77 0.27 3.99 -16.34
C LEU A 77 0.97 4.29 -17.67
N ASP A 78 1.36 5.54 -17.90
CA ASP A 78 2.12 5.93 -19.09
C ASP A 78 3.48 5.23 -19.14
N GLU A 79 4.21 5.18 -18.02
CA GLU A 79 5.45 4.40 -17.90
C GLU A 79 5.24 2.91 -18.20
N LEU A 80 4.20 2.28 -17.63
CA LEU A 80 3.86 0.87 -17.89
C LEU A 80 3.49 0.64 -19.35
N SER A 81 2.81 1.58 -20.01
CA SER A 81 2.41 1.44 -21.41
C SER A 81 3.60 1.42 -22.38
N LYS A 82 4.72 1.99 -21.95
CA LYS A 82 5.99 2.06 -22.72
C LYS A 82 6.95 0.92 -22.39
N ASP A 83 6.66 0.14 -21.36
CA ASP A 83 7.50 -0.95 -20.87
C ASP A 83 7.08 -2.28 -21.52
N SER A 84 7.93 -2.82 -22.39
CA SER A 84 7.70 -4.08 -23.09
C SER A 84 8.25 -5.32 -22.37
N ALA A 85 8.83 -5.16 -21.18
CA ALA A 85 9.33 -6.29 -20.42
C ALA A 85 8.20 -7.20 -19.93
N ALA A 86 8.44 -8.51 -19.91
CA ALA A 86 7.47 -9.47 -19.42
C ALA A 86 7.07 -9.17 -17.95
N VAL A 87 5.78 -9.25 -17.66
CA VAL A 87 5.22 -9.09 -16.32
C VAL A 87 4.59 -10.41 -15.90
N PRO A 88 5.35 -11.32 -15.27
CA PRO A 88 4.80 -12.59 -14.80
C PRO A 88 3.82 -12.34 -13.65
N LYS A 89 2.83 -13.22 -13.52
CA LYS A 89 1.95 -13.26 -12.35
C LYS A 89 2.79 -13.57 -11.11
N VAL A 90 2.75 -12.69 -10.11
CA VAL A 90 3.52 -12.81 -8.86
C VAL A 90 2.65 -13.29 -7.71
N LEU A 91 1.40 -12.82 -7.63
CA LEU A 91 0.45 -13.23 -6.61
C LEU A 91 -0.53 -14.24 -7.20
N ASP A 92 -0.56 -15.43 -6.61
CA ASP A 92 -1.51 -16.48 -6.94
C ASP A 92 -2.38 -16.81 -5.72
N GLU A 93 -3.69 -16.94 -5.92
CA GLU A 93 -4.64 -17.20 -4.83
C GLU A 93 -4.37 -18.54 -4.14
N THR A 94 -3.99 -19.58 -4.89
CA THR A 94 -3.75 -20.92 -4.33
C THR A 94 -2.52 -20.92 -3.45
N ALA A 95 -1.42 -20.32 -3.93
CA ALA A 95 -0.21 -20.15 -3.14
C ALA A 95 -0.47 -19.26 -1.90
N ALA A 96 -1.17 -18.14 -2.09
CA ALA A 96 -1.49 -17.19 -1.03
C ALA A 96 -2.33 -17.82 0.11
N LYS A 97 -3.23 -18.76 -0.19
CA LYS A 97 -3.97 -19.53 0.82
C LYS A 97 -3.06 -20.33 1.75
N ALA A 98 -1.99 -20.93 1.20
CA ALA A 98 -1.03 -21.71 1.97
C ALA A 98 -0.11 -20.84 2.83
N GLU A 99 0.24 -19.64 2.34
CA GLU A 99 1.18 -18.72 2.99
C GLU A 99 0.56 -17.80 4.05
N GLY A 100 -0.76 -17.55 4.00
CA GLY A 100 -1.41 -16.57 4.88
C GLY A 100 -1.22 -16.87 6.37
N GLU A 101 -1.22 -15.85 7.22
CA GLU A 101 -1.11 -16.03 8.68
C GLU A 101 -2.37 -16.66 9.31
N ALA A 102 -2.25 -17.23 10.51
CA ALA A 102 -3.39 -17.71 11.28
C ALA A 102 -4.40 -16.59 11.57
N ALA A 103 -5.68 -16.95 11.68
CA ALA A 103 -6.75 -15.99 11.93
C ALA A 103 -6.53 -15.28 13.28
N LYS A 104 -6.78 -13.97 13.28
CA LYS A 104 -6.70 -13.12 14.48
C LYS A 104 -8.10 -12.60 14.80
N ALA A 105 -8.58 -12.90 15.99
CA ALA A 105 -9.83 -12.35 16.52
C ALA A 105 -9.48 -11.20 17.48
N TRP A 106 -9.41 -9.99 16.94
CA TRP A 106 -9.09 -8.80 17.72
C TRP A 106 -10.35 -8.00 18.02
N GLY A 107 -10.57 -7.70 19.29
CA GLY A 107 -11.47 -6.64 19.70
C GLY A 107 -10.80 -5.27 19.55
N GLU A 108 -11.47 -4.22 20.02
CA GLU A 108 -10.96 -2.85 19.91
C GLU A 108 -9.61 -2.67 20.62
N LYS A 109 -9.43 -3.25 21.81
CA LYS A 109 -8.21 -3.08 22.61
C LYS A 109 -7.01 -3.72 21.92
N GLU A 110 -7.18 -4.94 21.42
CA GLU A 110 -6.14 -5.68 20.71
C GLU A 110 -5.80 -4.97 19.39
N PHE A 111 -6.81 -4.50 18.65
CA PHE A 111 -6.59 -3.72 17.44
C PHE A 111 -5.76 -2.45 17.71
N ARG A 112 -6.14 -1.66 18.73
CA ARG A 112 -5.42 -0.43 19.09
C ARG A 112 -3.99 -0.71 19.50
N TRP A 113 -3.78 -1.75 20.31
CA TRP A 113 -2.43 -2.17 20.72
C TRP A 113 -1.58 -2.56 19.52
N HIS A 114 -2.06 -3.50 18.68
CA HIS A 114 -1.29 -3.96 17.52
C HIS A 114 -1.08 -2.88 16.45
N HIS A 115 -2.01 -1.94 16.30
CA HIS A 115 -1.80 -0.78 15.44
C HIS A 115 -0.71 0.15 15.98
N ASN A 116 -0.71 0.38 17.30
CA ASN A 116 0.29 1.23 17.97
C ASN A 116 1.70 0.64 17.95
N GLU A 117 1.84 -0.69 17.99
CA GLU A 117 3.14 -1.38 17.88
C GLU A 117 3.82 -1.19 16.50
N ASP A 118 3.06 -0.80 15.47
CA ASP A 118 3.59 -0.42 14.16
C ASP A 118 3.69 1.11 14.07
N ALA A 119 4.89 1.63 14.36
CA ALA A 119 5.17 3.07 14.32
C ALA A 119 4.85 3.68 12.94
N MET A 120 5.18 2.97 11.86
CA MET A 120 4.89 3.42 10.49
C MET A 120 3.38 3.54 10.27
N ALA A 121 2.62 2.50 10.63
CA ALA A 121 1.17 2.50 10.45
C ALA A 121 0.49 3.59 11.29
N THR A 122 0.93 3.79 12.53
CA THR A 122 0.42 4.83 13.43
C THR A 122 0.67 6.23 12.85
N GLU A 123 1.92 6.52 12.48
CA GLU A 123 2.29 7.82 11.96
C GLU A 123 1.64 8.12 10.61
N LYS A 124 1.68 7.16 9.66
CA LYS A 124 1.14 7.36 8.31
C LYS A 124 -0.38 7.43 8.26
N THR A 125 -1.07 6.71 9.15
CA THR A 125 -2.53 6.87 9.30
C THR A 125 -2.86 8.30 9.76
N ALA A 126 -2.21 8.77 10.83
CA ALA A 126 -2.48 10.09 11.37
C ALA A 126 -2.06 11.23 10.42
N GLU A 127 -0.91 11.09 9.76
CA GLU A 127 -0.44 12.03 8.72
C GLU A 127 -1.43 12.12 7.55
N GLY A 128 -1.92 10.97 7.06
CA GLY A 128 -2.87 10.92 5.96
C GLY A 128 -4.18 11.62 6.27
N ILE A 129 -4.75 11.39 7.45
CA ILE A 129 -5.99 12.05 7.89
C ILE A 129 -5.81 13.58 7.93
N ARG A 130 -4.71 14.06 8.53
CA ARG A 130 -4.42 15.50 8.62
C ARG A 130 -4.25 16.14 7.24
N ALA A 131 -3.55 15.46 6.33
CA ALA A 131 -3.34 15.96 4.97
C ALA A 131 -4.67 16.11 4.21
N PHE A 132 -5.54 15.10 4.27
CA PHE A 132 -6.86 15.18 3.63
C PHE A 132 -7.75 16.25 4.25
N ALA A 133 -7.70 16.47 5.57
CA ALA A 133 -8.44 17.55 6.22
C ALA A 133 -7.99 18.93 5.74
N VAL A 134 -6.67 19.14 5.58
CA VAL A 134 -6.11 20.38 5.04
C VAL A 134 -6.59 20.62 3.61
N ASP A 135 -6.57 19.59 2.76
CA ASP A 135 -7.00 19.74 1.36
C ASP A 135 -8.53 19.91 1.23
N GLY A 136 -9.31 19.29 2.11
CA GLY A 136 -10.76 19.54 2.22
C GLY A 136 -11.07 21.01 2.50
N LYS A 137 -10.37 21.62 3.47
CA LYS A 137 -10.54 23.05 3.75
C LYS A 137 -10.16 23.94 2.56
N LYS A 138 -9.09 23.61 1.83
CA LYS A 138 -8.71 24.36 0.62
C LYS A 138 -9.80 24.28 -0.45
N LEU A 139 -10.44 23.12 -0.61
CA LEU A 139 -11.57 22.96 -1.52
C LEU A 139 -12.75 23.84 -1.09
N ASP A 140 -13.11 23.84 0.19
CA ASP A 140 -14.18 24.71 0.72
C ASP A 140 -13.91 26.18 0.42
N ASP A 141 -12.68 26.65 0.64
CA ASP A 141 -12.26 28.03 0.34
C ASP A 141 -12.35 28.36 -1.16
N LEU A 142 -12.03 27.41 -2.04
CA LEU A 142 -12.15 27.57 -3.49
C LEU A 142 -13.61 27.66 -3.93
N VAL A 143 -14.47 26.79 -3.40
CA VAL A 143 -15.91 26.78 -3.70
C VAL A 143 -16.54 28.09 -3.22
N ALA A 144 -16.23 28.54 -2.00
CA ALA A 144 -16.74 29.80 -1.46
C ALA A 144 -16.38 31.00 -2.34
N LYS A 145 -15.16 31.04 -2.91
CA LYS A 145 -14.75 32.09 -3.85
C LYS A 145 -15.44 32.01 -5.21
N ALA A 146 -15.85 30.82 -5.64
CA ALA A 146 -16.48 30.61 -6.94
C ALA A 146 -17.99 30.89 -6.93
N ILE A 147 -18.65 30.78 -5.76
CA ILE A 147 -20.08 31.05 -5.58
C ILE A 147 -20.39 32.44 -5.01
N GLY A 148 -19.35 33.18 -4.59
CA GLY A 148 -19.42 34.61 -4.24
C GLY A 148 -19.21 35.51 -5.44
#